data_AF-A0A2E4NB27-F1
#
_entry.id   AF-A0A2E4NB27-F1
#
_cell.length_a   1.000
_cell.length_b   1.000
_cell.length_c   1.000
_cell.angle_alpha   90.00
_cell.angle_beta   90.00
_cell.angle_gamma   90.00
#
_symmetry.space_group_name_H-M   'P 1'
#
loop_
_entity.id
_entity.type
_entity.pdbx_description
1 polymer ?
#
loop_
_entity_poly.entity_id
_entity_poly.type
_entity_poly.pdbx_seq_one_letter_code
_entity_poly.pdbx_strand_id
1 'polypeptide(L)'
;MSIQVLMPALSPTMTEGKLAKWLKSEGDYLEPGDAIAEIETDKATMEVEAVDPGFLKQILVAEDTENVPVNTPIAIMTDTVAEQPTEEQLVNEQIAEETYSKNANKQENTKGSDNIVQNSGETVSQTVREALRDAMAEEMLADDMVYVMGEEVAEYEGAYKVTQGLLKEFGEKRVIDTPITEHGFAGLGVGAAFGSLRPVVEFMTFNFAMQAMDQIINSAAKTLYMSGGQMGCPIVFRGPNGAASRVGAQHSQDYTSWFAHCPGLKVVAPWSAADAKGLLKSAIRDPNPVIMLENE
;
A
#
# COMPACT_ATOMS: atom_id res chain seq x y z
N MET A 1 1.51 -19.55 -11.43
CA MET A 1 0.13 -18.99 -11.42
C MET A 1 -0.08 -18.23 -12.73
N SER A 2 -1.33 -17.97 -13.14
CA SER A 2 -1.59 -17.10 -14.30
C SER A 2 -2.01 -15.71 -13.82
N ILE A 3 -1.24 -14.68 -14.18
CA ILE A 3 -1.48 -13.29 -13.83
C ILE A 3 -2.18 -12.61 -15.01
N GLN A 4 -3.20 -11.78 -14.78
CA GLN A 4 -3.86 -11.03 -15.85
C GLN A 4 -3.28 -9.63 -15.93
N VAL A 5 -2.86 -9.21 -17.12
CA VAL A 5 -2.52 -7.81 -17.40
C VAL A 5 -3.82 -7.13 -17.81
N LEU A 6 -4.23 -6.12 -17.06
CA LEU A 6 -5.48 -5.38 -17.28
C LEU A 6 -5.22 -4.06 -18.00
N MET A 7 -6.22 -3.56 -18.73
CA MET A 7 -6.23 -2.20 -19.28
C MET A 7 -6.18 -1.17 -18.13
N PRO A 8 -5.09 -0.40 -17.96
CA PRO A 8 -4.95 0.55 -16.86
C PRO A 8 -5.78 1.82 -17.08
N ALA A 9 -6.16 2.48 -15.99
CA ALA A 9 -6.68 3.85 -16.02
C ALA A 9 -5.51 4.84 -16.06
N LEU A 10 -5.36 5.58 -17.16
CA LEU A 10 -4.30 6.58 -17.33
C LEU A 10 -4.75 8.01 -16.95
N SER A 11 -6.03 8.19 -16.61
CA SER A 11 -6.54 9.41 -15.98
C SER A 11 -7.80 9.13 -15.15
N PRO A 12 -8.16 9.96 -14.14
CA PRO A 12 -9.35 9.76 -13.32
C PRO A 12 -10.68 9.79 -14.10
N THR A 13 -10.66 10.33 -15.32
CA THR A 13 -11.82 10.41 -16.21
C THR A 13 -11.82 9.36 -17.31
N MET A 14 -10.80 8.50 -17.39
CA MET A 14 -10.67 7.50 -18.45
C MET A 14 -11.54 6.28 -18.15
N THR A 15 -12.49 6.00 -19.04
CA THR A 15 -13.33 4.79 -18.98
C THR A 15 -12.91 3.72 -19.98
N GLU A 16 -12.24 4.13 -21.07
CA GLU A 16 -11.78 3.25 -22.14
C GLU A 16 -10.52 3.83 -22.82
N GLY A 17 -9.75 2.98 -23.49
CA GLY A 17 -8.55 3.36 -24.25
C GLY A 17 -8.37 2.54 -25.52
N LYS A 18 -7.53 3.02 -26.44
CA LYS A 18 -7.13 2.26 -27.62
C LYS A 18 -5.82 1.53 -27.34
N LEU A 19 -5.77 0.23 -27.61
CA LEU A 19 -4.51 -0.51 -27.60
C LEU A 19 -3.77 -0.23 -28.91
N ALA A 20 -2.81 0.71 -28.88
CA ALA A 20 -2.17 1.22 -30.08
C ALA A 20 -1.15 0.23 -30.64
N LYS A 21 -0.35 -0.42 -29.78
CA LYS A 21 0.73 -1.31 -30.22
C LYS A 21 1.20 -2.27 -29.13
N TRP A 22 1.54 -3.51 -29.49
CA TRP A 22 2.30 -4.40 -28.61
C TRP A 22 3.81 -4.22 -28.82
N LEU A 23 4.56 -4.07 -27.73
CA LEU A 23 6.03 -3.96 -27.72
C LEU A 23 6.71 -5.30 -27.43
N LYS A 24 5.96 -6.26 -26.89
CA LYS A 24 6.41 -7.61 -26.52
C LYS A 24 5.52 -8.67 -27.19
N SER A 25 6.09 -9.83 -27.47
CA SER A 25 5.41 -10.95 -28.14
C SER A 25 5.10 -12.07 -27.16
N GLU A 26 4.11 -12.91 -27.49
CA GLU A 26 3.83 -14.13 -26.73
C GLU A 26 5.10 -15.01 -26.61
N GLY A 27 5.43 -15.41 -25.38
CA GLY A 27 6.64 -16.15 -25.03
C GLY A 27 7.79 -15.29 -24.50
N ASP A 28 7.71 -13.96 -24.60
CA ASP A 28 8.74 -13.07 -24.04
C ASP A 28 8.72 -13.08 -22.51
N TYR A 29 9.90 -13.09 -21.91
CA TYR A 29 10.06 -12.87 -20.47
C TYR A 29 10.05 -11.36 -20.19
N LEU A 30 9.31 -10.96 -19.15
CA LEU A 30 9.13 -9.59 -18.71
C LEU A 30 9.72 -9.41 -17.31
N GLU A 31 10.48 -8.33 -17.14
CA GLU A 31 10.90 -7.83 -15.82
C GLU A 31 10.01 -6.66 -15.39
N PRO A 32 9.79 -6.43 -14.08
CA PRO A 32 9.06 -5.27 -13.61
C PRO A 32 9.65 -3.96 -14.18
N GLY A 33 8.81 -3.13 -14.77
CA GLY A 33 9.19 -1.90 -15.48
C GLY A 33 9.39 -2.06 -16.99
N ASP A 34 9.35 -3.27 -17.56
CA ASP A 34 9.40 -3.46 -19.01
C ASP A 34 8.12 -2.94 -19.67
N ALA A 35 8.25 -2.08 -20.69
CA ALA A 35 7.11 -1.66 -21.50
C ALA A 35 6.58 -2.84 -22.34
N ILE A 36 5.31 -3.21 -22.13
CA ILE A 36 4.63 -4.33 -22.78
C ILE A 36 3.81 -3.87 -23.99
N ALA A 37 3.12 -2.74 -23.88
CA ALA A 37 2.23 -2.20 -24.92
C ALA A 37 2.13 -0.67 -24.84
N GLU A 38 1.71 -0.04 -25.93
CA GLU A 38 1.35 1.38 -26.00
C GLU A 38 -0.17 1.51 -26.01
N ILE A 39 -0.70 2.37 -25.14
CA ILE A 39 -2.11 2.75 -25.10
C ILE A 39 -2.24 4.19 -25.57
N GLU A 40 -3.16 4.42 -26.47
CA GLU A 40 -3.56 5.74 -26.92
C GLU A 40 -4.88 6.14 -26.26
N THR A 41 -4.89 7.35 -25.73
CA THR A 41 -6.08 8.01 -25.17
C THR A 41 -6.35 9.31 -25.92
N ASP A 42 -7.46 9.98 -25.60
CA ASP A 42 -7.77 11.30 -26.16
C ASP A 42 -6.77 12.41 -25.75
N LYS A 43 -5.92 12.16 -24.74
CA LYS A 43 -4.94 13.14 -24.22
C LYS A 43 -3.50 12.81 -24.57
N ALA A 44 -3.12 11.54 -24.59
CA ALA A 44 -1.74 11.11 -24.76
C ALA A 44 -1.64 9.63 -25.16
N THR A 45 -0.50 9.27 -25.73
CA THR A 45 -0.04 7.88 -25.87
C THR A 45 0.92 7.57 -24.73
N MET A 46 0.71 6.46 -24.02
CA MET A 46 1.52 6.06 -22.87
C MET A 46 1.86 4.57 -22.95
N GLU A 47 2.99 4.19 -22.35
CA GLU A 47 3.45 2.81 -22.28
C GLU A 47 2.86 2.11 -21.04
N VAL A 48 2.38 0.88 -21.21
CA VAL A 48 2.00 -0.04 -20.12
C VAL A 48 3.23 -0.81 -19.73
N GLU A 49 3.62 -0.71 -18.47
CA GLU A 49 4.77 -1.41 -17.92
C GLU A 49 4.34 -2.70 -17.21
N ALA A 50 5.21 -3.71 -17.23
CA ALA A 50 5.04 -4.94 -16.46
C ALA A 50 5.16 -4.64 -14.96
N VAL A 51 4.19 -5.09 -14.17
CA VAL A 51 4.22 -4.95 -12.71
C VAL A 51 4.90 -6.15 -12.06
N ASP A 52 4.67 -7.35 -12.60
CA ASP A 52 5.18 -8.61 -12.08
C ASP A 52 6.15 -9.25 -13.08
N PRO A 53 7.16 -10.01 -12.62
CA PRO A 53 8.02 -10.80 -13.51
C PRO A 53 7.27 -12.01 -14.06
N GLY A 54 7.49 -12.37 -15.34
CA GLY A 54 6.91 -13.59 -15.90
C GLY A 54 6.94 -13.65 -17.43
N PHE A 55 6.44 -14.74 -17.99
CA PHE A 55 6.32 -14.91 -19.44
C PHE A 55 4.97 -14.41 -19.94
N LEU A 56 4.95 -13.64 -21.03
CA LEU A 56 3.72 -13.24 -21.72
C LEU A 56 3.11 -14.47 -22.38
N LYS A 57 2.13 -15.10 -21.73
CA LYS A 57 1.52 -16.37 -22.18
C LYS A 57 0.65 -16.19 -23.40
N GLN A 58 -0.21 -15.17 -23.37
CA GLN A 58 -1.21 -14.96 -24.40
C GLN A 58 -1.68 -13.50 -24.44
N ILE A 59 -1.80 -12.95 -25.64
CA ILE A 59 -2.43 -11.65 -25.91
C ILE A 59 -3.92 -11.87 -26.13
N LEU A 60 -4.76 -11.17 -25.36
CA LEU A 60 -6.23 -11.30 -25.43
C LEU A 60 -6.88 -10.22 -26.28
N VAL A 61 -6.22 -9.06 -26.43
CA VAL A 61 -6.70 -7.92 -27.20
C VAL A 61 -5.69 -7.60 -28.31
N ALA A 62 -6.17 -7.57 -29.55
CA ALA A 62 -5.34 -7.31 -30.72
C ALA A 62 -4.88 -5.84 -30.77
N GLU A 63 -3.74 -5.61 -31.42
CA GLU A 63 -3.29 -4.27 -31.79
C GLU A 63 -4.37 -3.52 -32.59
N ASP A 64 -4.39 -2.19 -32.45
CA ASP A 64 -5.38 -1.27 -33.02
C ASP A 64 -6.83 -1.45 -32.53
N THR A 65 -7.07 -2.23 -31.46
CA THR A 65 -8.41 -2.33 -30.87
C THR A 65 -8.79 -1.02 -30.14
N GLU A 66 -9.85 -0.37 -30.61
CA GLU A 66 -10.41 0.84 -30.00
C GLU A 66 -11.42 0.52 -28.89
N ASN A 67 -11.66 1.50 -28.01
CA ASN A 67 -12.70 1.46 -26.97
C ASN A 67 -12.59 0.25 -26.02
N VAL A 68 -11.37 -0.12 -25.64
CA VAL A 68 -11.14 -1.19 -24.67
C VAL A 68 -11.42 -0.62 -23.27
N PRO A 69 -12.40 -1.13 -22.51
CA PRO A 69 -12.73 -0.60 -21.20
C PRO A 69 -11.58 -0.80 -20.20
N VAL A 70 -11.39 0.15 -19.30
CA VAL A 70 -10.47 0.03 -18.16
C VAL A 70 -10.82 -1.22 -17.33
N ASN A 71 -9.81 -1.89 -16.78
CA ASN A 71 -9.88 -3.18 -16.07
C ASN A 71 -10.23 -4.40 -16.95
N THR A 72 -10.30 -4.25 -18.27
CA THR A 72 -10.45 -5.40 -19.17
C THR A 72 -9.12 -6.15 -19.28
N PRO A 73 -9.09 -7.49 -19.14
CA PRO A 73 -7.87 -8.27 -19.38
C PRO A 73 -7.38 -8.14 -20.82
N ILE A 74 -6.17 -7.61 -21.01
CA ILE A 74 -5.53 -7.43 -22.32
C ILE A 74 -4.49 -8.52 -22.62
N ALA A 75 -3.89 -9.14 -21.60
CA ALA A 75 -3.00 -10.28 -21.75
C ALA A 75 -2.97 -11.18 -20.51
N ILE A 76 -2.41 -12.37 -20.65
CA ILE A 76 -2.16 -13.33 -19.57
C ILE A 76 -0.66 -13.55 -19.47
N MET A 77 -0.13 -13.47 -18.25
CA MET A 77 1.24 -13.81 -17.88
C MET A 77 1.28 -15.11 -17.07
N THR A 78 2.42 -15.80 -17.10
CA THR A 78 2.64 -17.04 -16.36
C THR A 78 4.08 -17.16 -15.88
N ASP A 79 4.27 -17.80 -14.73
CA ASP A 79 5.60 -17.96 -14.11
C ASP A 79 6.38 -19.16 -14.68
N THR A 80 5.75 -19.93 -15.58
CA THR A 80 6.28 -21.18 -16.16
C THR A 80 6.38 -21.07 -17.67
N VAL A 81 7.54 -21.45 -18.24
CA VAL A 81 7.72 -21.56 -19.70
C VAL A 81 6.62 -22.46 -20.27
N ALA A 82 5.89 -21.97 -21.26
CA ALA A 82 4.75 -22.68 -21.83
C ALA A 82 5.17 -24.00 -22.48
N GLU A 83 4.72 -25.13 -21.93
CA GLU A 83 4.50 -26.37 -22.68
C GLU A 83 3.00 -26.47 -23.00
N GLN A 84 2.70 -26.81 -24.27
CA GLN A 84 1.34 -27.10 -24.74
C GLN A 84 0.80 -28.41 -24.13
N PRO A 85 -0.55 -28.60 -24.10
CA PRO A 85 -1.22 -29.36 -23.05
C PRO A 85 -1.19 -30.87 -23.33
N THR A 86 -1.17 -31.66 -22.26
CA THR A 86 -1.74 -33.01 -22.27
C THR A 86 -2.67 -33.20 -21.08
N GLU A 87 -3.82 -33.80 -21.38
CA GLU A 87 -4.81 -34.29 -20.42
C GLU A 87 -4.15 -35.27 -19.46
N GLU A 88 -4.15 -34.96 -18.16
CA GLU A 88 -4.32 -35.91 -17.05
C GLU A 88 -4.01 -35.21 -15.73
N GLN A 89 -5.07 -34.93 -14.95
CA GLN A 89 -5.21 -35.28 -13.53
C GLN A 89 -6.23 -34.36 -12.85
N LEU A 90 -7.49 -34.76 -13.02
CA LEU A 90 -8.49 -34.69 -11.96
C LEU A 90 -7.98 -35.54 -10.77
N VAL A 91 -8.48 -35.21 -9.56
CA VAL A 91 -8.40 -35.98 -8.30
C VAL A 91 -7.31 -35.52 -7.31
N ASN A 92 -7.62 -34.49 -6.51
CA ASN A 92 -7.89 -34.67 -5.08
C ASN A 92 -8.10 -33.32 -4.37
N GLU A 93 -9.35 -32.84 -4.37
CA GLU A 93 -9.89 -32.11 -3.23
C GLU A 93 -10.54 -33.13 -2.29
N GLN A 94 -10.15 -33.10 -1.02
CA GLN A 94 -10.90 -33.42 0.20
C GLN A 94 -10.04 -34.13 1.25
N ILE A 95 -10.35 -33.80 2.51
CA ILE A 95 -9.76 -34.16 3.81
C ILE A 95 -8.86 -33.03 4.35
N ALA A 96 -9.20 -32.30 5.40
CA ALA A 96 -10.39 -32.29 6.26
C ALA A 96 -10.37 -31.00 7.10
N GLU A 97 -11.52 -30.32 7.16
CA GLU A 97 -11.94 -29.64 8.37
C GLU A 97 -12.26 -30.72 9.41
N GLU A 98 -11.59 -30.71 10.56
CA GLU A 98 -12.14 -31.10 11.88
C GLU A 98 -10.99 -31.18 12.89
N THR A 99 -10.78 -30.11 13.68
CA THR A 99 -10.64 -30.21 15.15
C THR A 99 -10.56 -28.82 15.78
N TYR A 100 -11.72 -28.17 15.89
CA TYR A 100 -11.95 -27.17 16.92
C TYR A 100 -12.44 -27.87 18.18
N SER A 101 -11.57 -27.90 19.20
CA SER A 101 -11.87 -27.77 20.63
C SER A 101 -10.98 -28.68 21.47
N LYS A 102 -10.02 -28.06 22.16
CA LYS A 102 -9.70 -28.25 23.59
C LYS A 102 -8.41 -27.51 23.94
N ASN A 103 -8.53 -26.38 24.63
CA ASN A 103 -8.28 -26.34 26.07
C ASN A 103 -8.28 -24.89 26.58
N ALA A 104 -9.17 -24.65 27.54
CA ALA A 104 -9.19 -23.45 28.35
C ALA A 104 -8.24 -23.57 29.55
N ASN A 105 -7.74 -22.39 29.95
CA ASN A 105 -7.20 -21.99 31.24
C ASN A 105 -5.83 -22.52 31.68
N LYS A 106 -4.90 -21.56 31.76
CA LYS A 106 -4.25 -21.18 33.02
C LYS A 106 -3.84 -19.71 32.98
N GLN A 107 -4.43 -18.92 33.88
CA GLN A 107 -3.90 -17.61 34.28
C GLN A 107 -2.71 -17.86 35.21
N GLU A 108 -1.58 -17.19 34.95
CA GLU A 108 -0.61 -16.83 35.97
C GLU A 108 -0.18 -15.38 35.75
N ASN A 109 -0.08 -14.68 36.87
CA ASN A 109 0.08 -13.24 36.98
C ASN A 109 1.47 -12.98 37.56
N THR A 110 2.42 -12.43 36.79
CA THR A 110 3.64 -11.82 37.35
C THR A 110 4.21 -10.72 36.45
N LYS A 111 4.25 -9.52 37.05
CA LYS A 111 5.08 -8.32 36.82
C LYS A 111 6.26 -8.40 35.82
N GLY A 112 6.25 -7.43 34.89
CA GLY A 112 7.37 -6.57 34.49
C GLY A 112 8.71 -7.23 34.16
N SER A 113 8.92 -7.53 32.89
CA SER A 113 10.24 -7.58 32.25
C SER A 113 10.08 -7.42 30.74
N ASP A 114 11.01 -6.73 30.10
CA ASP A 114 11.14 -6.50 28.67
C ASP A 114 10.90 -7.78 27.84
N ASN A 115 9.67 -7.99 27.38
CA ASN A 115 9.37 -9.04 26.42
C ASN A 115 9.60 -8.47 25.02
N ILE A 116 10.87 -8.49 24.59
CA ILE A 116 11.16 -8.55 23.16
C ILE A 116 10.54 -9.87 22.70
N VAL A 117 9.40 -9.80 22.01
CA VAL A 117 8.78 -10.97 21.38
C VAL A 117 9.83 -11.55 20.45
N GLN A 118 10.45 -12.66 20.84
CA GLN A 118 11.31 -13.43 19.96
C GLN A 118 10.41 -14.06 18.90
N ASN A 119 10.31 -13.42 17.74
CA ASN A 119 9.81 -14.07 16.53
C ASN A 119 10.79 -15.19 16.19
N SER A 120 10.51 -16.40 16.69
CA SER A 120 11.33 -17.61 16.53
C SER A 120 10.90 -18.49 15.34
N GLY A 121 10.06 -17.95 14.45
CA GLY A 121 9.62 -18.62 13.22
C GLY A 121 10.65 -18.51 12.10
N GLU A 122 10.46 -19.34 11.06
CA GLU A 122 11.22 -19.22 9.82
C GLU A 122 10.91 -17.89 9.11
N THR A 123 11.94 -17.26 8.58
CA THR A 123 11.78 -16.06 7.74
C THR A 123 11.15 -16.42 6.40
N VAL A 124 10.17 -15.64 5.96
CA VAL A 124 9.53 -15.79 4.65
C VAL A 124 9.92 -14.64 3.72
N SER A 125 9.95 -14.92 2.42
CA SER A 125 10.12 -13.88 1.40
C SER A 125 8.80 -13.12 1.24
N GLN A 126 8.88 -11.80 1.23
CA GLN A 126 7.72 -10.92 1.17
C GLN A 126 8.11 -9.60 0.50
N THR A 127 7.19 -9.00 -0.25
CA THR A 127 7.37 -7.66 -0.81
C THR A 127 7.24 -6.57 0.26
N VAL A 128 7.83 -5.40 0.05
CA VAL A 128 7.66 -4.24 0.95
C VAL A 128 6.19 -3.84 1.08
N ARG A 129 5.44 -3.88 -0.03
CA ARG A 129 4.00 -3.63 -0.09
C ARG A 129 3.22 -4.52 0.88
N GLU A 130 3.43 -5.83 0.80
CA GLU A 130 2.74 -6.79 1.67
C GLU A 130 3.18 -6.63 3.13
N ALA A 131 4.45 -6.33 3.38
CA ALA A 131 4.97 -6.09 4.73
C ALA A 131 4.32 -4.86 5.40
N LEU A 132 4.07 -3.79 4.64
CA LEU A 132 3.35 -2.59 5.12
C LEU A 132 1.87 -2.89 5.39
N ARG A 133 1.20 -3.61 4.47
CA ARG A 133 -0.18 -4.06 4.65
C ARG A 133 -0.32 -4.89 5.93
N ASP A 134 0.53 -5.89 6.09
CA ASP A 134 0.50 -6.80 7.24
C ASP A 134 0.82 -6.08 8.54
N ALA A 135 1.74 -5.10 8.52
CA ALA A 135 2.00 -4.25 9.67
C ALA A 135 0.73 -3.51 10.12
N MET A 136 0.00 -2.90 9.19
CA MET A 136 -1.26 -2.21 9.51
C MET A 136 -2.32 -3.19 10.00
N ALA A 137 -2.54 -4.31 9.29
CA ALA A 137 -3.53 -5.32 9.69
C ALA A 137 -3.26 -5.85 11.10
N GLU A 138 -2.02 -6.20 11.43
CA GLU A 138 -1.65 -6.69 12.75
C GLU A 138 -1.88 -5.65 13.86
N GLU A 139 -1.61 -4.37 13.61
CA GLU A 139 -1.88 -3.31 14.60
C GLU A 139 -3.38 -2.97 14.70
N MET A 140 -4.12 -3.02 13.59
CA MET A 140 -5.56 -2.84 13.57
C MET A 140 -6.32 -3.96 14.28
N LEU A 141 -5.81 -5.20 14.22
CA LEU A 141 -6.30 -6.34 15.00
C LEU A 141 -5.97 -6.20 16.49
N ALA A 142 -4.80 -5.64 16.81
CA ALA A 142 -4.33 -5.50 18.19
C ALA A 142 -5.00 -4.33 18.94
N ASP A 143 -5.37 -3.26 18.24
CA ASP A 143 -5.92 -2.04 18.83
C ASP A 143 -7.08 -1.47 17.99
N ASP A 144 -8.27 -1.45 18.58
CA ASP A 144 -9.49 -0.92 17.98
C ASP A 144 -9.44 0.59 17.69
N MET A 145 -8.48 1.31 18.28
CA MET A 145 -8.27 2.74 18.07
C MET A 145 -7.49 3.04 16.77
N VAL A 146 -6.83 2.03 16.17
CA VAL A 146 -5.99 2.21 14.97
C VAL A 146 -6.86 2.19 13.72
N TYR A 147 -6.80 3.19 12.85
CA TYR A 147 -7.54 3.14 11.59
C TYR A 147 -6.76 3.82 10.46
N VAL A 148 -7.04 3.43 9.23
CA VAL A 148 -6.45 4.01 8.03
C VAL A 148 -7.42 5.00 7.41
N MET A 149 -6.88 6.15 6.97
CA MET A 149 -7.63 7.12 6.17
C MET A 149 -6.73 7.77 5.12
N GLY A 150 -7.30 8.07 3.96
CA GLY A 150 -6.60 8.72 2.86
C GLY A 150 -7.39 8.60 1.57
N GLU A 151 -6.81 9.08 0.48
CA GLU A 151 -7.40 8.94 -0.85
C GLU A 151 -7.22 7.51 -1.35
N GLU A 152 -8.31 6.89 -1.81
CA GLU A 152 -8.31 5.58 -2.46
C GLU A 152 -7.81 4.40 -1.60
N VAL A 153 -7.71 4.59 -0.28
CA VAL A 153 -7.23 3.56 0.66
C VAL A 153 -8.22 2.42 0.88
N ALA A 154 -9.52 2.64 0.64
CA ALA A 154 -10.58 1.69 0.94
C ALA A 154 -11.04 0.92 -0.32
N GLU A 155 -11.98 1.46 -1.09
CA GLU A 155 -12.64 0.71 -2.19
C GLU A 155 -11.66 0.39 -3.33
N TYR A 156 -10.69 1.27 -3.55
CA TYR A 156 -9.63 1.05 -4.55
C TYR A 156 -8.47 0.21 -4.01
N GLU A 157 -8.53 -0.25 -2.76
CA GLU A 157 -7.51 -1.09 -2.14
C GLU A 157 -6.11 -0.43 -2.04
N GLY A 158 -6.06 0.90 -2.10
CA GLY A 158 -4.84 1.70 -2.11
C GLY A 158 -4.29 1.91 -3.52
N ALA A 159 -3.82 3.12 -3.82
CA ALA A 159 -3.21 3.46 -5.11
C ALA A 159 -2.07 2.51 -5.50
N TYR A 160 -1.24 2.14 -4.52
CA TYR A 160 -0.13 1.20 -4.66
C TYR A 160 -0.39 -0.18 -4.03
N LYS A 161 -1.66 -0.50 -3.75
CA LYS A 161 -2.10 -1.78 -3.15
C LYS A 161 -1.52 -2.09 -1.76
N VAL A 162 -1.09 -1.07 -1.02
CA VAL A 162 -0.56 -1.21 0.35
C VAL A 162 -1.68 -1.47 1.37
N THR A 163 -2.91 -1.04 1.09
CA THR A 163 -4.08 -1.25 1.97
C THR A 163 -5.02 -2.35 1.46
N GLN A 164 -4.52 -3.21 0.56
CA GLN A 164 -5.31 -4.26 -0.08
C GLN A 164 -6.00 -5.19 0.92
N GLY A 165 -7.29 -5.45 0.72
CA GLY A 165 -8.09 -6.34 1.56
C GLY A 165 -8.48 -5.78 2.95
N LEU A 166 -7.89 -4.66 3.39
CA LEU A 166 -8.16 -4.12 4.73
C LEU A 166 -9.61 -3.67 4.90
N LEU A 167 -10.23 -3.10 3.87
CA LEU A 167 -11.64 -2.69 3.94
C LEU A 167 -12.55 -3.89 4.19
N LYS A 168 -12.29 -5.01 3.51
CA LYS A 168 -13.05 -6.25 3.67
C LYS A 168 -12.90 -6.84 5.07
N GLU A 169 -11.72 -6.71 5.66
CA GLU A 169 -11.40 -7.24 6.99
C GLU A 169 -11.94 -6.37 8.13
N PHE A 170 -11.74 -5.06 8.07
CA PHE A 170 -12.01 -4.13 9.19
C PHE A 170 -13.23 -3.22 9.00
N GLY A 171 -13.77 -3.14 7.78
CA GLY A 171 -14.95 -2.36 7.44
C GLY A 171 -14.74 -0.85 7.30
N GLU A 172 -15.78 -0.18 6.80
CA GLU A 172 -15.80 1.25 6.43
C GLU A 172 -15.48 2.24 7.57
N LYS A 173 -15.56 1.80 8.82
CA LYS A 173 -15.23 2.64 9.99
C LYS A 173 -13.73 2.66 10.31
N ARG A 174 -12.97 1.72 9.75
CA ARG A 174 -11.56 1.49 10.07
C ARG A 174 -10.64 1.66 8.85
N VAL A 175 -11.21 1.65 7.65
CA VAL A 175 -10.54 2.00 6.38
C VAL A 175 -11.41 3.00 5.66
N ILE A 176 -10.97 4.26 5.62
CA ILE A 176 -11.83 5.40 5.28
C ILE A 176 -11.26 6.13 4.06
N ASP A 177 -11.99 6.07 2.95
CA ASP A 177 -11.71 6.93 1.79
C ASP A 177 -12.05 8.39 2.11
N THR A 178 -11.15 9.29 1.72
CA THR A 178 -11.32 10.73 1.92
C THR A 178 -11.50 11.47 0.59
N PRO A 179 -12.18 12.64 0.58
CA PRO A 179 -12.09 13.56 -0.55
C PRO A 179 -10.64 14.01 -0.79
N ILE A 180 -10.35 14.50 -2.00
CA ILE A 180 -9.04 15.02 -2.39
C ILE A 180 -8.78 16.37 -1.72
N THR A 181 -8.35 16.32 -0.45
CA THR A 181 -8.09 17.48 0.39
C THR A 181 -7.14 17.11 1.54
N GLU A 182 -5.85 17.07 1.23
CA GLU A 182 -4.79 16.71 2.17
C GLU A 182 -4.85 17.52 3.45
N HIS A 183 -5.07 18.83 3.32
CA HIS A 183 -5.22 19.70 4.49
C HIS A 183 -6.40 19.29 5.38
N GLY A 184 -7.54 18.95 4.76
CA GLY A 184 -8.76 18.59 5.47
C GLY A 184 -8.60 17.26 6.21
N PHE A 185 -8.21 16.20 5.50
CA PHE A 185 -8.14 14.88 6.11
C PHE A 185 -6.95 14.73 7.08
N ALA A 186 -5.82 15.40 6.83
CA ALA A 186 -4.71 15.42 7.79
C ALA A 186 -5.11 16.15 9.07
N GLY A 187 -5.82 17.27 8.97
CA GLY A 187 -6.34 17.99 10.14
C GLY A 187 -7.37 17.17 10.92
N LEU A 188 -8.23 16.42 10.22
CA LEU A 188 -9.18 15.50 10.84
C LEU A 188 -8.45 14.37 11.59
N GLY A 189 -7.41 13.77 10.97
CA GLY A 189 -6.55 12.78 11.63
C GLY A 189 -5.88 13.36 12.89
N VAL A 190 -5.30 14.55 12.82
CA VAL A 190 -4.69 15.20 14.00
C VAL A 190 -5.72 15.42 15.11
N GLY A 191 -6.92 15.90 14.77
CA GLY A 191 -8.01 16.06 15.74
C GLY A 191 -8.46 14.74 16.37
N ALA A 192 -8.55 13.67 15.57
CA ALA A 192 -8.86 12.32 16.03
C ALA A 192 -7.77 11.77 16.98
N ALA A 193 -6.50 12.05 16.69
CA ALA A 193 -5.37 11.67 17.55
C ALA A 193 -5.43 12.36 18.92
N PHE A 194 -5.82 13.64 18.97
CA PHE A 194 -6.11 14.32 20.24
C PHE A 194 -7.27 13.67 21.01
N GLY A 195 -8.22 13.09 20.28
CA GLY A 195 -9.32 12.28 20.80
C GLY A 195 -8.95 10.84 21.20
N SER A 196 -7.66 10.51 21.29
CA SER A 196 -7.12 9.19 21.65
C SER A 196 -7.29 8.08 20.60
N LEU A 197 -7.74 8.41 19.38
CA LEU A 197 -7.63 7.49 18.24
C LEU A 197 -6.17 7.42 17.75
N ARG A 198 -5.85 6.42 16.94
CA ARG A 198 -4.51 6.20 16.38
C ARG A 198 -4.55 6.16 14.86
N PRO A 199 -4.78 7.31 14.20
CA PRO A 199 -4.88 7.37 12.75
C PRO A 199 -3.56 7.05 12.05
N VAL A 200 -3.65 6.26 10.99
CA VAL A 200 -2.64 6.07 9.96
C VAL A 200 -3.13 6.81 8.73
N VAL A 201 -2.62 8.03 8.54
CA VAL A 201 -3.00 8.92 7.43
C VAL A 201 -2.08 8.64 6.24
N GLU A 202 -2.68 8.29 5.11
CA GLU A 202 -1.97 8.06 3.85
C GLU A 202 -2.06 9.28 2.94
N PHE A 203 -0.91 9.77 2.47
CA PHE A 203 -0.83 10.62 1.29
C PHE A 203 -0.50 9.73 0.10
N MET A 204 -1.23 9.90 -1.01
CA MET A 204 -0.97 9.15 -2.25
C MET A 204 0.50 9.26 -2.67
N THR A 205 1.10 10.43 -2.47
CA THR A 205 2.55 10.65 -2.47
C THR A 205 2.89 11.83 -1.54
N PHE A 206 4.08 11.84 -0.93
CA PHE A 206 4.53 12.96 -0.08
C PHE A 206 4.66 14.30 -0.81
N ASN A 207 4.79 14.28 -2.14
CA ASN A 207 4.61 15.48 -2.97
C ASN A 207 3.32 16.27 -2.63
N PHE A 208 2.22 15.57 -2.36
CA PHE A 208 0.92 16.19 -2.06
C PHE A 208 0.77 16.56 -0.58
N ALA A 209 1.56 15.95 0.31
CA ALA A 209 1.61 16.32 1.73
C ALA A 209 2.00 17.80 1.95
N MET A 210 2.57 18.48 0.95
CA MET A 210 2.78 19.92 0.97
C MET A 210 1.49 20.71 1.26
N GLN A 211 0.33 20.24 0.80
CA GLN A 211 -0.96 20.89 1.08
C GLN A 211 -1.39 20.75 2.56
N ALA A 212 -0.91 19.71 3.25
CA ALA A 212 -1.19 19.43 4.66
C ALA A 212 -0.09 19.87 5.62
N MET A 213 0.97 20.53 5.13
CA MET A 213 2.18 20.82 5.91
C MET A 213 1.89 21.58 7.20
N ASP A 214 0.93 22.50 7.19
CA ASP A 214 0.50 23.25 8.36
C ASP A 214 -0.08 22.33 9.46
N GLN A 215 -0.91 21.35 9.10
CA GLN A 215 -1.46 20.39 10.06
C GLN A 215 -0.37 19.47 10.62
N ILE A 216 0.54 19.01 9.77
CA ILE A 216 1.64 18.12 10.18
C ILE A 216 2.58 18.87 11.15
N ILE A 217 3.00 20.09 10.81
CA ILE A 217 4.00 20.83 11.59
C ILE A 217 3.37 21.58 12.76
N ASN A 218 2.39 22.44 12.49
CA ASN A 218 1.88 23.36 13.51
C ASN A 218 0.88 22.67 14.44
N SER A 219 0.02 21.80 13.91
CA SER A 219 -0.98 21.09 14.73
C SER A 219 -0.43 19.81 15.36
N ALA A 220 0.28 18.94 14.62
CA ALA A 220 0.75 17.67 15.18
C ALA A 220 2.06 17.83 15.95
N ALA A 221 3.15 18.22 15.27
CA ALA A 221 4.51 18.15 15.82
C ALA A 221 4.71 18.99 17.09
N LYS A 222 4.16 20.21 17.10
CA LYS A 222 4.44 21.19 18.16
C LYS A 222 3.55 21.05 19.39
N THR A 223 2.44 20.33 19.28
CA THR A 223 1.39 20.34 20.30
C THR A 223 1.83 19.78 21.64
N LEU A 224 2.62 18.69 21.66
CA LEU A 224 3.12 18.13 22.91
C LEU A 224 3.98 19.13 23.67
N TYR A 225 4.82 19.89 22.96
CA TYR A 225 5.63 20.93 23.55
C TYR A 225 4.79 22.12 24.02
N MET A 226 3.90 22.65 23.17
CA MET A 226 3.07 23.82 23.48
C MET A 226 2.10 23.57 24.64
N SER A 227 1.61 22.34 24.78
CA SER A 227 0.72 21.93 25.87
C SER A 227 1.46 21.60 27.18
N GLY A 228 2.80 21.72 27.21
CA GLY A 228 3.60 21.36 28.39
C GLY A 228 3.51 19.87 28.72
N GLY A 229 3.37 19.01 27.70
CA GLY A 229 3.27 17.56 27.83
C GLY A 229 1.86 17.03 28.12
N GLN A 230 0.83 17.89 28.11
CA GLN A 230 -0.54 17.49 28.46
C GLN A 230 -1.29 16.82 27.30
N MET A 231 -0.92 17.12 26.05
CA MET A 231 -1.60 16.62 24.86
C MET A 231 -0.60 16.05 23.86
N GLY A 232 -0.63 14.73 23.68
CA GLY A 232 0.13 14.03 22.63
C GLY A 232 -0.63 13.99 21.31
N CYS A 233 0.02 13.45 20.28
CA CYS A 233 -0.59 13.25 18.96
C CYS A 233 -0.10 11.91 18.38
N PRO A 234 -0.71 10.78 18.79
CA PRO A 234 -0.38 9.46 18.28
C PRO A 234 -0.91 9.29 16.85
N ILE A 235 -0.13 9.72 15.87
CA ILE A 235 -0.50 9.71 14.44
C ILE A 235 0.68 9.27 13.58
N VAL A 236 0.39 8.48 12.55
CA VAL A 236 1.35 8.17 11.50
C VAL A 236 0.91 8.84 10.21
N PHE A 237 1.82 9.58 9.57
CA PHE A 237 1.65 10.02 8.19
C PHE A 237 2.54 9.16 7.30
N ARG A 238 1.96 8.44 6.34
CA ARG A 238 2.67 7.53 5.45
C ARG A 238 2.36 7.77 3.98
N GLY A 239 3.18 7.18 3.11
CA GLY A 239 3.06 7.27 1.66
C GLY A 239 4.42 7.20 0.97
N PRO A 240 4.45 7.01 -0.36
CA PRO A 240 5.68 7.00 -1.12
C PRO A 240 6.31 8.41 -1.18
N ASN A 241 7.64 8.44 -1.18
CA ASN A 241 8.48 9.63 -1.16
C ASN A 241 9.70 9.43 -2.06
N GLY A 242 10.21 10.51 -2.65
CA GLY A 242 11.40 10.45 -3.50
C GLY A 242 11.05 10.20 -4.97
N ALA A 243 12.02 9.68 -5.72
CA ALA A 243 11.91 9.54 -7.16
C ALA A 243 11.20 8.23 -7.55
N ALA A 244 10.32 8.32 -8.55
CA ALA A 244 9.73 7.17 -9.24
C ALA A 244 10.03 7.23 -10.75
N SER A 245 9.64 6.20 -11.49
CA SER A 245 9.92 6.11 -12.92
C SER A 245 9.08 7.11 -13.72
N ARG A 246 9.73 8.09 -14.37
CA ARG A 246 9.13 8.95 -15.41
C ARG A 246 7.92 9.82 -14.97
N VAL A 247 7.72 10.04 -13.67
CA VAL A 247 6.59 10.81 -13.13
C VAL A 247 6.80 12.35 -13.11
N GLY A 248 7.98 12.81 -13.51
CA GLY A 248 8.29 14.24 -13.69
C GLY A 248 8.50 15.00 -12.39
N ALA A 249 8.62 16.33 -12.50
CA ALA A 249 9.14 17.18 -11.43
C ALA A 249 8.25 17.26 -10.17
N GLN A 250 6.93 17.11 -10.32
CA GLN A 250 5.96 17.28 -9.22
C GLN A 250 5.60 15.97 -8.49
N HIS A 251 6.18 14.84 -8.92
CA HIS A 251 5.94 13.51 -8.33
C HIS A 251 7.25 12.81 -7.92
N SER A 252 8.39 13.52 -7.89
CA SER A 252 9.71 12.91 -7.68
C SER A 252 10.50 13.51 -6.50
N GLN A 253 9.87 14.34 -5.66
CA GLN A 253 10.59 15.07 -4.62
C GLN A 253 10.74 14.24 -3.34
N ASP A 254 11.94 14.27 -2.75
CA ASP A 254 12.23 13.69 -1.43
C ASP A 254 12.09 14.76 -0.33
N TYR A 255 11.19 14.51 0.63
CA TYR A 255 10.87 15.41 1.75
C TYR A 255 11.56 15.05 3.06
N THR A 256 12.47 14.07 3.08
CA THR A 256 13.21 13.66 4.28
C THR A 256 13.83 14.85 5.00
N SER A 257 14.50 15.73 4.25
CA SER A 257 15.16 16.91 4.82
C SER A 257 14.19 17.93 5.43
N TRP A 258 13.00 18.09 4.85
CA TRP A 258 12.00 19.05 5.32
C TRP A 258 11.42 18.61 6.66
N PHE A 259 10.94 17.36 6.73
CA PHE A 259 10.35 16.83 7.95
C PHE A 259 11.38 16.61 9.05
N ALA A 260 12.59 16.13 8.72
CA ALA A 260 13.66 15.93 9.70
C ALA A 260 14.16 17.25 10.31
N HIS A 261 13.95 18.39 9.63
CA HIS A 261 14.28 19.70 10.16
C HIS A 261 13.31 20.18 11.25
N CYS A 262 12.12 19.59 11.36
CA CYS A 262 11.05 20.06 12.23
C CYS A 262 11.05 19.33 13.59
N PRO A 263 11.35 20.03 14.71
CA PRO A 263 11.26 19.41 16.04
C PRO A 263 9.83 18.96 16.38
N GLY A 264 9.73 17.82 17.07
CA GLY A 264 8.44 17.21 17.46
C GLY A 264 7.95 16.13 16.49
N LEU A 265 8.54 16.01 15.30
CA LEU A 265 8.34 14.88 14.40
C LEU A 265 9.40 13.81 14.64
N LYS A 266 9.01 12.54 14.47
CA LYS A 266 9.94 11.44 14.17
C LYS A 266 9.83 11.12 12.68
N VAL A 267 10.95 10.91 12.02
CA VAL A 267 10.98 10.64 10.57
C VAL A 267 11.75 9.36 10.34
N VAL A 268 11.14 8.42 9.61
CA VAL A 268 11.73 7.13 9.25
C VAL A 268 11.53 6.88 7.76
N ALA A 269 12.51 6.23 7.13
CA ALA A 269 12.48 5.84 5.73
C ALA A 269 12.96 4.37 5.63
N PRO A 270 12.05 3.39 5.55
CA PRO A 270 12.42 1.98 5.46
C PRO A 270 13.08 1.66 4.11
N TRP A 271 13.88 0.60 4.08
CA TRP A 271 14.45 0.08 2.84
C TRP A 271 13.96 -1.34 2.53
N SER A 272 14.04 -2.24 3.50
CA SER A 272 13.63 -3.65 3.33
C SER A 272 12.21 -3.92 3.83
N ALA A 273 11.64 -5.08 3.46
CA ALA A 273 10.35 -5.53 3.98
C ALA A 273 10.36 -5.68 5.52
N ALA A 274 11.48 -6.14 6.08
CA ALA A 274 11.64 -6.23 7.53
C ALA A 274 11.65 -4.85 8.20
N ASP A 275 12.34 -3.88 7.60
CA ASP A 275 12.34 -2.49 8.09
C ASP A 275 10.93 -1.89 8.00
N ALA A 276 10.27 -2.04 6.84
CA ALA A 276 8.95 -1.50 6.61
C ALA A 276 7.93 -2.03 7.63
N LYS A 277 7.90 -3.35 7.84
CA LYS A 277 7.02 -3.99 8.81
C LYS A 277 7.34 -3.55 10.25
N GLY A 278 8.60 -3.65 10.65
CA GLY A 278 9.03 -3.34 12.02
C GLY A 278 8.84 -1.85 12.37
N LEU A 279 9.23 -0.95 11.46
CA LEU A 279 9.13 0.49 11.65
C LEU A 279 7.68 0.96 11.62
N LEU A 280 6.83 0.46 10.72
CA LEU A 280 5.43 0.89 10.69
C LEU A 280 4.69 0.46 11.97
N LYS A 281 4.88 -0.78 12.43
CA LYS A 281 4.30 -1.23 13.71
C LYS A 281 4.81 -0.38 14.87
N SER A 282 6.10 -0.07 14.89
CA SER A 282 6.68 0.79 15.93
C SER A 282 6.13 2.22 15.87
N ALA A 283 5.95 2.76 14.66
CA ALA A 283 5.37 4.08 14.43
C ALA A 283 3.91 4.16 14.90
N ILE A 284 3.09 3.15 14.56
CA ILE A 284 1.69 3.08 14.99
C ILE A 284 1.57 3.01 16.52
N ARG A 285 2.53 2.40 17.21
CA ARG A 285 2.58 2.31 18.69
C ARG A 285 3.17 3.54 19.36
N ASP A 286 3.86 4.40 18.62
CA ASP A 286 4.49 5.60 19.18
C ASP A 286 3.42 6.62 19.61
N PRO A 287 3.56 7.29 20.77
CA PRO A 287 2.59 8.31 21.19
C PRO A 287 2.78 9.68 20.50
N ASN A 288 3.76 9.82 19.60
CA ASN A 288 4.10 11.06 18.92
C ASN A 288 3.83 10.98 17.41
N PRO A 289 3.80 12.13 16.69
CA PRO A 289 3.67 12.13 15.24
C PRO A 289 4.89 11.48 14.57
N VAL A 290 4.63 10.49 13.72
CA VAL A 290 5.66 9.81 12.93
C VAL A 290 5.40 9.99 11.44
N ILE A 291 6.44 10.39 10.72
CA ILE A 291 6.48 10.43 9.25
C ILE A 291 7.15 9.15 8.76
N MET A 292 6.42 8.36 7.97
CA MET A 292 6.87 7.11 7.36
C MET A 292 7.04 7.33 5.85
N LEU A 293 8.27 7.62 5.43
CA LEU A 293 8.63 7.93 4.04
C LEU A 293 8.97 6.64 3.31
N GLU A 294 7.98 6.06 2.65
CA GLU A 294 8.16 4.84 1.84
C GLU A 294 8.75 5.20 0.46
N ASN A 295 9.01 4.18 -0.36
CA ASN A 295 9.48 4.37 -1.75
C ASN A 295 8.57 3.59 -2.69
N GLU A 296 8.29 4.17 -3.86
CA GLU A 296 7.56 3.53 -4.96
C GLU A 296 8.35 2.38 -5.58
#